data_AF-A0AB36EDN5-F1
#
_entry.id   AF-A0AB36EDN5-F1
#
_cell.length_a   1.000
_cell.length_b   1.000
_cell.length_c   1.000
_cell.angle_alpha   90.00
_cell.angle_beta   90.00
_cell.angle_gamma   90.00
#
_symmetry.space_group_name_H-M   'P 1'
#
loop_
_entity.id
_entity.type
_entity.pdbx_description
1 polymer ?
#
loop_
_entity_poly.entity_id
_entity_poly.type
_entity_poly.pdbx_seq_one_letter_code
_entity_poly.pdbx_strand_id
1 'polypeptide(L)'
;MRSVVLSSIVLGVAISGSPVQAQTRIPYEKAPYNDTVIQCGALFALLAEGYDEAGEKGKSVDYQQKFAKQLKASEEEFESVGRPKLEANQIYQERRGILATMMEKDTQKMAGLVRFCDQKYPL
;
A
#
# COMPACT_ATOMS: atom_id res chain seq x y z
N MET A 1 5.23 -68.84 7.97
CA MET A 1 4.03 -68.27 7.32
C MET A 1 3.75 -66.91 7.95
N ARG A 2 3.21 -65.99 7.13
CA ARG A 2 2.73 -64.61 7.40
C ARG A 2 3.74 -63.48 7.22
N SER A 3 3.85 -63.10 5.95
CA SER A 3 4.20 -61.78 5.42
C SER A 3 3.26 -60.70 5.96
N VAL A 4 3.80 -59.52 6.25
CA VAL A 4 3.04 -58.26 6.22
C VAL A 4 3.87 -57.26 5.42
N VAL A 5 3.38 -56.96 4.22
CA VAL A 5 3.77 -55.86 3.35
C VAL A 5 3.05 -54.61 3.84
N LEU A 6 3.75 -53.50 4.10
CA LEU A 6 3.18 -52.15 4.22
C LEU A 6 4.27 -51.17 3.80
N SER A 7 4.27 -50.79 2.52
CA SER A 7 3.68 -49.54 2.01
C SER A 7 4.64 -48.35 2.10
N SER A 8 5.26 -48.08 0.95
CA SER A 8 5.91 -46.83 0.60
C SER A 8 4.91 -45.67 0.67
N ILE A 9 5.23 -44.60 1.41
CA ILE A 9 4.72 -43.26 1.10
C ILE A 9 5.89 -42.29 1.15
N VAL A 10 6.30 -41.89 -0.05
CA VAL A 10 7.22 -40.79 -0.33
C VAL A 10 6.53 -39.51 0.14
N LEU A 11 7.03 -38.87 1.21
CA LEU A 11 6.63 -37.50 1.53
C LEU A 11 7.28 -36.58 0.50
N GLY A 12 6.53 -36.30 -0.57
CA GLY A 12 6.83 -35.21 -1.49
C GLY A 12 6.80 -33.89 -0.73
N VAL A 13 7.94 -33.20 -0.72
CA VAL A 13 8.03 -31.81 -0.28
C VAL A 13 7.19 -30.98 -1.25
N ALA A 14 5.97 -30.65 -0.85
CA ALA A 14 5.21 -29.60 -1.50
C ALA A 14 5.93 -28.28 -1.19
N ILE A 15 6.83 -27.88 -2.08
CA ILE A 15 7.37 -26.52 -2.10
C ILE A 15 6.18 -25.65 -2.50
N SER A 16 5.45 -25.15 -1.51
CA SER A 16 4.48 -24.08 -1.69
C SER A 16 5.26 -22.84 -2.09
N GLY A 17 5.57 -22.73 -3.39
CA GLY A 17 5.92 -21.46 -3.99
C GLY A 17 4.72 -20.54 -3.76
N SER A 18 4.84 -19.64 -2.79
CA SER A 18 3.92 -18.52 -2.64
C SER A 18 3.72 -17.93 -4.04
N PRO A 19 2.48 -17.70 -4.50
CA PRO A 19 2.30 -16.95 -5.72
C PRO A 19 2.91 -15.59 -5.45
N VAL A 20 4.08 -15.33 -6.02
CA VAL A 20 4.55 -13.98 -6.28
C VAL A 20 3.43 -13.40 -7.10
N GLN A 21 2.55 -12.66 -6.42
CA GLN A 21 1.48 -11.92 -7.03
C GLN A 21 2.19 -10.98 -7.98
N ALA A 22 2.25 -11.40 -9.25
CA ALA A 22 2.85 -10.65 -10.32
C ALA A 22 2.18 -9.28 -10.25
N GLN A 23 2.90 -8.30 -9.71
CA GLN A 23 2.44 -6.92 -9.62
C GLN A 23 2.09 -6.56 -11.04
N THR A 24 0.80 -6.62 -11.34
CA THR A 24 0.28 -6.30 -12.65
C THR A 24 0.52 -4.81 -12.72
N ARG A 25 1.64 -4.40 -13.32
CA ARG A 25 1.95 -2.98 -13.52
C ARG A 25 0.78 -2.45 -14.33
N ILE A 26 -0.15 -1.79 -13.66
CA ILE A 26 -1.24 -1.09 -14.31
C ILE A 26 -0.54 -0.10 -15.25
N PRO A 27 -0.71 -0.24 -16.58
CA PRO A 27 -0.07 0.65 -17.53
C PRO A 27 -0.38 2.09 -17.14
N TYR A 28 0.63 2.98 -17.18
CA TYR A 28 0.49 4.41 -16.91
C TYR A 28 -0.26 5.11 -18.07
N GLU A 29 -1.23 4.44 -18.68
CA GLU A 29 -2.28 5.13 -19.42
C GLU A 29 -3.06 5.94 -18.40
N LYS A 30 -3.22 7.24 -18.68
CA LYS A 30 -3.85 8.27 -17.84
C LYS A 30 -4.80 7.63 -16.82
N ALA A 31 -4.32 7.49 -15.58
CA ALA A 31 -5.04 6.75 -14.54
C ALA A 31 -6.51 7.24 -14.54
N PRO A 32 -7.51 6.35 -14.59
CA PRO A 32 -8.91 6.75 -14.55
C PRO A 32 -9.34 7.26 -13.16
N TYR A 33 -8.36 7.65 -12.35
CA TYR A 33 -8.44 8.10 -10.97
C TYR A 33 -7.38 9.17 -10.72
N ASN A 34 -7.62 10.02 -9.71
CA ASN A 34 -6.68 11.07 -9.34
C ASN A 34 -5.48 10.50 -8.58
N ASP A 35 -4.41 10.19 -9.31
CA ASP A 35 -3.17 9.63 -8.74
C ASP A 35 -2.54 10.55 -7.65
N THR A 36 -2.83 11.86 -7.66
CA THR A 36 -2.36 12.75 -6.57
C THR A 36 -3.03 12.44 -5.23
N VAL A 37 -4.32 12.05 -5.22
CA VAL A 37 -5.04 11.65 -3.99
C VAL A 37 -4.41 10.39 -3.41
N ILE A 38 -4.08 9.42 -4.27
CA ILE A 38 -3.45 8.18 -3.85
C ILE A 38 -2.03 8.42 -3.35
N GLN A 39 -1.19 9.15 -4.11
CA GLN A 39 0.18 9.46 -3.69
C GLN A 39 0.23 10.19 -2.35
N CYS A 40 -0.58 11.24 -2.17
CA CYS A 40 -0.58 11.98 -0.91
C CYS A 40 -1.17 11.18 0.24
N GLY A 41 -2.24 10.41 0.02
CA GLY A 41 -2.77 9.54 1.08
C GLY A 41 -1.76 8.46 1.49
N ALA A 42 -1.03 7.87 0.54
CA ALA A 42 0.03 6.91 0.82
C ALA A 42 1.15 7.54 1.66
N LEU A 43 1.55 8.77 1.32
CA LEU A 43 2.51 9.54 2.12
C LEU A 43 2.00 9.80 3.53
N PHE A 44 0.74 10.19 3.69
CA PHE A 44 0.15 10.42 5.00
C PHE A 44 0.13 9.15 5.87
N ALA A 45 -0.12 7.98 5.28
CA ALA A 45 -0.01 6.71 6.02
C ALA A 45 1.42 6.47 6.54
N LEU A 46 2.46 6.74 5.73
CA LEU A 46 3.85 6.62 6.16
C LEU A 46 4.23 7.63 7.25
N LEU A 47 3.75 8.86 7.14
CA LEU A 47 3.99 9.89 8.16
C LEU A 47 3.28 9.53 9.48
N ALA A 48 2.06 9.01 9.40
CA ALA A 48 1.34 8.52 10.56
C ALA A 48 2.13 7.45 11.32
N GLU A 49 2.68 6.47 10.61
CA GLU A 49 3.53 5.43 11.18
C GLU A 49 4.80 6.01 11.78
N GLY A 50 5.53 6.85 11.03
CA GLY A 50 6.76 7.47 11.51
C GLY A 50 6.56 8.34 12.77
N TYR A 51 5.46 9.10 12.85
CA TYR A 51 5.14 9.85 14.06
C TYR A 51 4.69 8.96 15.22
N ASP A 52 4.01 7.84 14.93
CA ASP A 52 3.62 6.87 15.95
C ASP A 52 4.86 6.24 16.62
N GLU A 53 5.83 5.84 15.78
CA GLU A 53 7.12 5.26 16.16
C GLU A 53 7.99 6.26 16.93
N ALA A 54 7.95 7.54 16.56
CA ALA A 54 8.64 8.63 17.27
C ALA A 54 7.96 9.04 18.59
N GLY A 55 6.82 8.44 18.95
CA GLY A 55 6.05 8.79 20.14
C GLY A 55 5.21 10.07 20.01
N GLU A 56 5.14 10.67 18.82
CA GLU A 56 4.36 11.87 18.52
C GLU A 56 2.90 11.51 18.17
N LYS A 57 2.18 10.88 19.11
CA LYS A 57 0.84 10.32 18.87
C LYS A 57 -0.17 11.31 18.30
N GLY A 58 -0.12 12.59 18.71
CA GLY A 58 -1.01 13.62 18.17
C GLY A 58 -0.85 13.82 16.66
N LYS A 59 0.40 13.93 16.18
CA LYS A 59 0.69 14.05 14.75
C LYS A 59 0.35 12.76 14.01
N SER A 60 0.59 11.60 14.61
CA SER A 60 0.20 10.33 14.03
C SER A 60 -1.31 10.30 13.74
N VAL A 61 -2.14 10.65 14.72
CA VAL A 61 -3.59 10.72 14.58
C VAL A 61 -4.01 11.69 13.47
N ASP A 62 -3.41 12.87 13.42
CA ASP A 62 -3.69 13.87 12.37
C ASP A 62 -3.43 13.30 10.96
N TYR A 63 -2.29 12.63 10.77
CA TYR A 63 -1.96 12.02 9.48
C TYR A 63 -2.80 10.76 9.17
N GLN A 64 -3.20 9.99 10.18
CA GLN A 64 -4.14 8.88 9.98
C GLN A 64 -5.50 9.38 9.47
N GLN A 65 -6.00 10.49 10.01
CA GLN A 65 -7.24 11.11 9.54
C GLN A 65 -7.12 11.61 8.10
N LYS A 66 -5.99 12.25 7.75
CA LYS A 66 -5.73 12.66 6.36
C LYS A 66 -5.70 11.45 5.42
N PHE A 67 -5.02 10.37 5.81
CA PHE A 67 -5.00 9.13 5.04
C PHE A 67 -6.41 8.56 4.84
N ALA A 68 -7.19 8.41 5.90
CA ALA A 68 -8.55 7.87 5.83
C ALA A 68 -9.45 8.70 4.88
N LYS A 69 -9.33 10.02 4.90
CA LYS A 69 -10.04 10.94 3.98
C LYS A 69 -9.66 10.69 2.52
N GLN A 70 -8.37 10.54 2.22
CA GLN A 70 -7.92 10.28 0.85
C GLN A 70 -8.27 8.87 0.36
N LEU A 71 -8.17 7.86 1.25
CA LEU A 71 -8.55 6.49 0.94
C LEU A 71 -10.03 6.42 0.55
N LYS A 72 -10.91 6.99 1.38
CA LYS A 72 -12.34 7.04 1.10
C LYS A 72 -12.64 7.75 -0.22
N ALA A 73 -12.01 8.89 -0.48
CA ALA A 73 -12.19 9.62 -1.73
C ALA A 73 -11.76 8.80 -2.95
N SER A 74 -10.66 8.04 -2.85
CA SER A 74 -10.19 7.16 -3.92
C SER A 74 -11.12 5.96 -4.12
N GLU A 75 -11.64 5.37 -3.04
CA GLU A 75 -12.61 4.28 -3.12
C GLU A 75 -13.90 4.72 -3.82
N GLU A 76 -14.40 5.91 -3.51
CA GLU A 76 -15.57 6.52 -4.16
C GLU A 76 -15.29 6.81 -5.65
N GLU A 77 -14.12 7.33 -5.98
CA GLU A 77 -13.71 7.57 -7.37
C GLU A 77 -13.64 6.26 -8.17
N PHE A 78 -13.03 5.20 -7.60
CA PHE A 78 -12.96 3.88 -8.24
C PHE A 78 -14.34 3.30 -8.48
N GLU A 79 -15.22 3.34 -7.48
CA GLU A 79 -16.59 2.87 -7.60
C GLU A 79 -17.34 3.63 -8.71
N SER A 80 -17.14 4.95 -8.82
CA SER A 80 -17.80 5.79 -9.83
C SER A 80 -17.45 5.43 -11.28
N VAL A 81 -16.26 4.84 -11.50
CA VAL A 81 -15.79 4.38 -12.82
C VAL A 81 -15.94 2.86 -12.99
N GLY A 82 -16.71 2.21 -12.12
CA GLY A 82 -16.99 0.77 -12.19
C GLY A 82 -15.83 -0.13 -11.75
N ARG A 83 -14.87 0.39 -10.99
CA ARG A 83 -13.73 -0.37 -10.46
C ARG A 83 -13.92 -0.74 -8.98
N PRO A 84 -13.31 -1.83 -8.50
CA PRO A 84 -13.43 -2.24 -7.11
C PRO A 84 -12.69 -1.32 -6.14
N LYS A 85 -13.29 -1.04 -4.97
CA LYS A 85 -12.65 -0.32 -3.86
C LYS A 85 -11.35 -0.98 -3.37
N LEU A 86 -11.29 -2.31 -3.43
CA LEU A 86 -10.10 -3.08 -3.09
C LEU A 86 -8.89 -2.70 -3.96
N GLU A 87 -9.14 -2.31 -5.21
CA GLU A 87 -8.08 -1.93 -6.15
C GLU A 87 -7.43 -0.60 -5.73
N ALA A 88 -8.21 0.37 -5.23
CA ALA A 88 -7.67 1.59 -4.63
C ALA A 88 -6.72 1.25 -3.46
N ASN A 89 -7.14 0.37 -2.56
CA ASN A 89 -6.32 -0.08 -1.43
C ASN A 89 -5.01 -0.74 -1.87
N GLN A 90 -5.03 -1.58 -2.91
CA GLN A 90 -3.84 -2.23 -3.45
C GLN A 90 -2.84 -1.20 -4.02
N ILE A 91 -3.33 -0.21 -4.76
CA ILE A 91 -2.49 0.86 -5.31
C ILE A 91 -1.92 1.73 -4.18
N TYR A 92 -2.68 1.98 -3.11
CA TYR A 92 -2.14 2.63 -1.90
C TYR A 92 -0.94 1.87 -1.32
N GLN A 93 -1.04 0.55 -1.15
CA GLN A 93 0.08 -0.24 -0.62
C GLN A 93 1.30 -0.22 -1.55
N GLU A 94 1.09 -0.30 -2.87
CA GLU A 94 2.18 -0.16 -3.85
C GLU A 94 2.86 1.21 -3.72
N ARG A 95 2.07 2.29 -3.69
CA ARG A 95 2.58 3.67 -3.59
C ARG A 95 3.31 3.90 -2.27
N ARG A 96 2.83 3.32 -1.16
CA ARG A 96 3.54 3.36 0.13
C ARG A 96 4.93 2.73 0.03
N GLY A 97 5.06 1.56 -0.60
CA GLY A 97 6.37 0.91 -0.79
C GLY A 97 7.35 1.77 -1.60
N ILE A 98 6.86 2.40 -2.68
CA ILE A 98 7.67 3.31 -3.51
C ILE A 98 8.11 4.53 -2.70
N LEU A 99 7.19 5.17 -1.98
CA LEU A 99 7.47 6.37 -1.20
C LEU A 99 8.39 6.10 -0.01
N ALA A 100 8.23 4.96 0.68
CA ALA A 100 9.14 4.55 1.75
C ALA A 100 10.59 4.43 1.23
N THR A 101 10.76 3.79 0.06
CA THR A 101 12.06 3.70 -0.61
C THR A 101 12.62 5.09 -0.98
N MET A 102 11.76 6.04 -1.35
CA MET A 102 12.18 7.42 -1.66
C MET A 102 12.56 8.21 -0.41
N MET A 103 11.89 8.01 0.72
CA MET A 103 12.22 8.63 2.01
C MET A 103 13.62 8.29 2.50
N GLU A 104 14.08 7.07 2.24
CA GLU A 104 15.45 6.65 2.56
C GLU A 104 16.50 7.29 1.65
N LYS A 105 16.14 7.59 0.39
CA LYS A 105 17.09 7.99 -0.66
C LYS A 105 17.22 9.51 -0.85
N ASP A 106 16.14 10.26 -0.65
CA ASP A 106 16.09 11.69 -0.97
C ASP A 106 15.14 12.45 -0.04
N THR A 107 15.64 12.74 1.16
CA THR A 107 14.88 13.41 2.23
C THR A 107 14.46 14.82 1.85
N GLN A 108 15.24 15.54 1.01
CA GLN A 108 14.89 16.89 0.55
C GLN A 108 13.69 16.88 -0.40
N LYS A 109 13.68 15.97 -1.39
CA LYS A 109 12.51 15.80 -2.27
C LYS A 109 11.28 15.39 -1.47
N MET A 110 11.44 14.49 -0.51
CA MET A 110 10.34 14.05 0.32
C MET A 110 9.78 15.18 1.20
N ALA A 111 10.61 16.03 1.80
CA ALA A 111 10.13 17.20 2.52
C ALA A 111 9.31 18.15 1.62
N GLY A 112 9.75 18.34 0.37
CA GLY A 112 8.98 19.09 -0.64
C GLY A 112 7.62 18.45 -0.93
N LEU A 113 7.57 17.13 -1.07
CA LEU A 113 6.34 16.38 -1.32
C LEU A 113 5.38 16.41 -0.13
N VAL A 114 5.89 16.27 1.10
CA VAL A 114 5.09 16.40 2.33
C VAL A 114 4.41 17.77 2.36
N ARG A 115 5.17 18.85 2.15
CA ARG A 115 4.62 20.21 2.13
C ARG A 115 3.55 20.38 1.04
N PHE A 116 3.79 19.85 -0.15
CA PHE A 116 2.81 19.90 -1.24
C PHE A 116 1.51 19.17 -0.84
N CYS A 117 1.62 17.96 -0.31
CA CYS A 117 0.45 17.17 0.08
C CYS A 117 -0.33 17.82 1.22
N ASP A 118 0.36 18.38 2.23
CA ASP A 118 -0.29 19.11 3.32
C ASP A 118 -1.04 20.35 2.86
N GLN A 119 -0.48 21.10 1.91
CA GLN A 119 -1.13 22.28 1.32
C GLN A 119 -2.33 21.88 0.47
N LYS A 120 -2.22 20.79 -0.29
CA LYS A 120 -3.28 20.33 -1.20
C LYS A 120 -4.44 19.67 -0.45
N TYR A 121 -4.15 18.98 0.65
CA TYR A 121 -5.12 18.22 1.44
C TYR A 121 -5.00 18.57 2.93
N PRO A 122 -5.47 19.77 3.33
CA PRO A 122 -5.58 20.09 4.75
C PRO A 122 -6.62 19.17 5.42
N LEU A 123 -6.46 19.00 6.74
CA LEU A 123 -7.45 18.32 7.58
C LEU A 123 -8.80 19.03 7.47
#